data_AF-A0A970MWQ7-F1
#
_entry.id   AF-A0A970MWQ7-F1
#
_cell.length_a   1.000
_cell.length_b   1.000
_cell.length_c   1.000
_cell.angle_alpha   90.00
_cell.angle_beta   90.00
_cell.angle_gamma   90.00
#
_symmetry.space_group_name_H-M   'P 1'
#
loop_
_entity.id
_entity.type
_entity.pdbx_description
1 polymer ?
#
loop_
_entity_poly.entity_id
_entity_poly.type
_entity_poly.pdbx_seq_one_letter_code
_entity_poly.pdbx_strand_id
1 'polypeptide(L)'
;MVTILNKAGQKLRRRGFTLVELLVVIVVLAVLAAIVLPKFMDSSARSKESALKSDLKLARTAISLFHADTGKYPQSVQDLVESDKSKVKDQNGATVSATDWHGPYLDSVIIDPVSGNELVYDNNTGKITSSATGNGLDGTAYNTW
;
A
#
# COMPACT_ATOMS: atom_id res chain seq x y z
N MET A 1 65.16 -36.40 -52.44
CA MET A 1 63.76 -36.88 -52.57
C MET A 1 63.18 -36.98 -51.17
N VAL A 2 62.46 -35.94 -50.73
CA VAL A 2 61.92 -35.81 -49.37
C VAL A 2 60.45 -36.26 -49.38
N THR A 3 60.10 -37.27 -48.58
CA THR A 3 58.72 -37.74 -48.44
C THR A 3 58.09 -37.07 -47.23
N ILE A 4 57.07 -36.24 -47.46
CA ILE A 4 56.30 -35.55 -46.41
C ILE A 4 55.35 -36.55 -45.74
N LEU A 5 55.44 -36.72 -44.42
CA LEU A 5 54.49 -37.50 -43.61
C LEU A 5 53.25 -36.64 -43.33
N ASN A 6 52.10 -37.08 -43.85
CA ASN A 6 50.78 -36.46 -43.62
C ASN A 6 50.28 -36.80 -42.20
N LYS A 7 50.17 -35.79 -41.34
CA LYS A 7 49.68 -35.93 -39.96
C LYS A 7 48.15 -35.81 -39.97
N ALA A 8 47.45 -36.93 -39.81
CA ALA A 8 45.98 -36.95 -39.73
C ALA A 8 45.51 -36.17 -38.48
N GLY A 9 44.98 -34.96 -38.70
CA GLY A 9 44.38 -34.15 -37.65
C GLY A 9 43.12 -34.82 -37.09
N GLN A 10 43.13 -35.17 -35.81
CA GLN A 10 41.94 -35.63 -35.11
C GLN A 10 40.92 -34.48 -35.03
N LYS A 11 39.84 -34.55 -35.83
CA LYS A 11 38.69 -33.65 -35.68
C LYS A 11 38.01 -33.93 -34.35
N LEU A 12 38.14 -33.00 -33.41
CA LEU A 12 37.27 -32.92 -32.23
C LEU A 12 35.82 -32.84 -32.72
N ARG A 13 35.03 -33.89 -32.47
CA ARG A 13 33.61 -33.93 -32.82
C ARG A 13 32.89 -32.84 -32.02
N ARG A 14 32.45 -31.77 -32.70
CA ARG A 14 31.54 -30.79 -32.13
C ARG A 14 30.23 -31.50 -31.80
N ARG A 15 29.93 -31.67 -30.51
CA ARG A 15 28.61 -32.15 -30.05
C ARG A 15 27.62 -31.01 -30.26
N GLY A 16 26.61 -31.24 -31.10
CA GLY A 16 25.50 -30.30 -31.30
C GLY A 16 24.48 -30.43 -30.17
N PHE A 17 23.72 -29.36 -29.96
CA PHE A 17 22.59 -29.33 -29.03
C PHE A 17 21.51 -30.31 -29.51
N THR A 18 20.97 -31.14 -28.62
CA THR A 18 19.87 -32.05 -28.93
C THR A 18 18.52 -31.36 -28.73
N LEU A 19 17.50 -31.78 -29.48
CA LEU A 19 16.12 -31.31 -29.27
C LEU A 19 15.61 -31.65 -27.86
N VAL A 20 16.07 -32.76 -27.30
CA VAL A 20 15.70 -33.22 -25.96
C VAL A 20 16.26 -32.28 -24.89
N GLU A 21 17.48 -31.78 -25.04
CA GLU A 21 18.05 -30.79 -24.11
C GLU A 21 17.26 -29.50 -24.09
N LEU A 22 16.83 -29.00 -25.26
CA LEU A 22 15.99 -27.81 -25.33
C LEU A 22 14.60 -28.05 -24.71
N LEU A 23 14.03 -29.24 -24.93
CA LEU A 23 12.72 -29.62 -24.39
C LEU A 23 12.73 -29.64 -22.86
N VAL A 24 13.74 -30.24 -22.24
CA VAL A 24 13.84 -30.27 -20.77
C VAL A 24 13.99 -28.86 -20.20
N VAL A 25 14.77 -27.99 -20.86
CA VAL A 25 14.96 -26.59 -20.41
C VAL A 25 13.64 -25.82 -20.42
N ILE A 26 12.87 -25.88 -21.50
CA ILE A 26 11.58 -25.15 -21.56
C ILE A 26 10.56 -25.70 -20.57
N VAL A 27 10.59 -27.00 -20.28
CA VAL A 27 9.74 -27.63 -19.24
C VAL A 27 10.10 -27.08 -17.86
N VAL A 28 11.38 -27.02 -17.51
CA VAL A 28 11.82 -26.46 -16.23
C VAL A 28 11.46 -24.97 -16.13
N LEU A 29 11.65 -24.19 -17.20
CA LEU A 29 11.26 -22.77 -17.23
C LEU A 29 9.75 -22.58 -17.06
N ALA A 30 8.92 -23.44 -17.66
CA ALA A 30 7.46 -23.39 -17.51
C ALA A 30 7.02 -23.67 -16.06
N VAL A 31 7.64 -24.66 -15.40
CA VAL A 31 7.35 -24.98 -13.98
C VAL A 31 7.77 -23.83 -13.06
N LEU A 32 8.96 -23.26 -13.27
CA LEU A 32 9.44 -22.13 -12.46
C LEU A 32 8.54 -20.89 -12.64
N ALA A 33 8.15 -20.58 -13.87
CA ALA A 33 7.25 -19.46 -14.15
C ALA A 33 5.89 -19.62 -13.44
N ALA A 34 5.34 -20.83 -13.41
CA ALA A 34 4.05 -21.10 -12.76
C ALA A 34 4.07 -20.87 -11.23
N ILE A 35 5.19 -21.12 -10.54
CA ILE A 35 5.29 -21.03 -9.07
C ILE A 35 5.59 -19.60 -8.60
N VAL A 36 6.35 -18.82 -9.38
CA VAL A 36 6.90 -17.54 -8.92
C VAL A 36 5.86 -16.40 -8.90
N LEU A 37 4.90 -16.41 -9.82
CA LEU A 37 3.91 -15.35 -9.99
C LEU A 37 2.97 -15.09 -8.79
N PRO A 38 2.32 -16.09 -8.16
CA PRO A 38 1.27 -15.83 -7.17
C PRO A 38 1.78 -15.22 -5.85
N LYS A 39 3.07 -15.36 -5.52
CA LYS A 39 3.60 -15.00 -4.19
C LYS A 39 3.76 -13.50 -3.94
N PHE A 40 3.83 -12.67 -4.99
CA PHE A 40 4.14 -11.24 -4.83
C PHE A 40 2.90 -10.35 -4.62
N MET A 41 1.72 -10.80 -5.02
CA MET A 41 0.50 -9.98 -4.96
C MET A 41 0.01 -9.78 -3.51
N ASP A 42 0.12 -10.80 -2.67
CA ASP A 42 -0.40 -10.77 -1.29
C ASP A 42 0.43 -9.90 -0.35
N SER A 43 1.74 -9.81 -0.57
CA SER A 43 2.63 -9.05 0.32
C SER A 43 2.40 -7.55 0.23
N SER A 44 2.19 -7.03 -0.98
CA SER A 44 1.94 -5.61 -1.21
C SER A 44 0.56 -5.19 -0.68
N ALA A 45 -0.46 -6.01 -0.93
CA ALA A 45 -1.80 -5.79 -0.36
C ALA A 45 -1.77 -5.76 1.17
N ARG A 46 -1.09 -6.74 1.80
CA ARG A 46 -0.95 -6.80 3.25
C ARG A 46 -0.23 -5.60 3.84
N SER A 47 0.82 -5.08 3.18
CA SER A 47 1.50 -3.86 3.63
C SER A 47 0.59 -2.64 3.59
N LYS A 48 -0.22 -2.50 2.52
CA LYS A 48 -1.17 -1.40 2.38
C LYS A 48 -2.27 -1.46 3.45
N GLU A 49 -2.83 -2.64 3.70
CA GLU A 49 -3.83 -2.82 4.78
C GLU A 49 -3.27 -2.54 6.17
N SER A 50 -2.02 -2.95 6.42
CA SER A 50 -1.35 -2.66 7.68
C SER A 50 -1.14 -1.15 7.89
N ALA A 51 -0.74 -0.44 6.83
CA ALA A 51 -0.63 1.01 6.86
C ALA A 51 -2.00 1.66 7.10
N LEU A 52 -3.04 1.25 6.34
CA LEU A 52 -4.40 1.76 6.49
C LEU A 52 -4.94 1.60 7.92
N LYS A 53 -4.72 0.45 8.56
CA LYS A 53 -5.16 0.22 9.95
C LYS A 53 -4.42 1.14 10.95
N SER A 54 -3.14 1.40 10.73
CA SER A 54 -2.36 2.34 11.54
C SER A 54 -2.85 3.78 11.35
N ASP A 55 -3.05 4.17 10.09
CA ASP A 55 -3.50 5.48 9.67
C ASP A 55 -4.90 5.81 10.19
N LEU A 56 -5.84 4.87 10.10
CA LEU A 56 -7.17 4.99 10.71
C LEU A 56 -7.09 5.17 12.22
N LYS A 57 -6.19 4.43 12.90
CA LYS A 57 -6.00 4.58 14.34
C LYS A 57 -5.47 5.97 14.69
N LEU A 58 -4.47 6.46 13.94
CA LEU A 58 -3.92 7.80 14.13
C LEU A 58 -4.99 8.87 13.94
N ALA A 59 -5.77 8.79 12.86
CA ALA A 59 -6.86 9.72 12.58
C ALA A 59 -7.94 9.70 13.69
N ARG A 60 -8.34 8.51 14.15
CA ARG A 60 -9.29 8.36 15.27
C ARG A 60 -8.78 8.99 16.56
N THR A 61 -7.50 8.81 16.87
CA THR A 61 -6.87 9.45 18.01
C THR A 61 -6.90 10.97 17.87
N ALA A 62 -6.55 11.52 16.70
CA ALA A 62 -6.60 12.96 16.45
C ALA A 62 -8.03 13.53 16.59
N ILE A 63 -9.04 12.87 16.02
CA ILE A 63 -10.45 13.25 16.18
C ILE A 63 -10.87 13.22 17.65
N SER A 64 -10.44 12.19 18.39
CA SER A 64 -10.75 12.07 19.82
C SER A 64 -10.10 13.16 20.65
N LEU A 65 -8.87 13.56 20.34
CA LEU A 65 -8.18 14.68 20.99
C LEU A 65 -8.87 16.00 20.70
N PHE A 66 -9.21 16.27 19.43
CA PHE A 66 -9.99 17.45 19.06
C PHE A 66 -11.32 17.52 19.83
N HIS A 67 -12.02 16.40 19.94
CA HIS A 67 -13.28 16.32 20.69
C HIS A 67 -13.08 16.46 22.20
N ALA A 68 -11.97 15.95 22.76
CA ALA A 68 -11.64 16.13 24.17
C ALA A 68 -11.38 17.61 24.50
N ASP A 69 -10.72 18.32 23.60
CA ASP A 69 -10.36 19.73 23.74
C ASP A 69 -11.57 20.64 23.55
N THR A 70 -12.34 20.44 22.48
CA THR A 70 -13.40 21.37 22.06
C THR A 70 -14.82 20.95 22.47
N GLY A 71 -14.98 19.70 22.92
CA GLY A 71 -16.29 19.10 23.19
C GLY A 71 -17.15 18.85 21.94
N LYS A 72 -16.59 18.99 20.75
CA LYS A 72 -17.25 18.83 19.45
C LYS A 72 -16.35 18.07 18.49
N TYR A 73 -16.91 17.42 17.48
CA TYR A 73 -16.10 16.84 16.41
C TYR A 73 -15.63 17.93 15.44
N PRO A 74 -14.50 17.73 14.73
CA PRO A 74 -14.09 18.65 13.68
C PRO A 74 -15.06 18.59 12.50
N GLN A 75 -15.18 19.69 11.75
CA GLN A 75 -16.02 19.72 10.56
C GLN A 75 -15.49 18.80 9.45
N SER A 76 -14.18 18.73 9.32
CA SER A 76 -13.48 18.00 8.28
C SER A 76 -12.13 17.47 8.77
N VAL A 77 -11.51 16.56 8.02
CA VAL A 77 -10.14 16.08 8.34
C VAL A 77 -9.12 17.21 8.18
N GLN A 78 -9.41 18.20 7.32
CA GLN A 78 -8.57 19.37 7.10
C GLN A 78 -8.43 20.24 8.38
N ASP A 79 -9.45 20.25 9.25
CA ASP A 79 -9.39 20.97 10.53
C ASP A 79 -8.39 20.36 11.52
N LEU A 80 -8.03 19.09 11.35
CA LEU A 80 -7.06 18.40 12.21
C LEU A 80 -5.61 18.77 11.88
N VAL A 81 -5.34 19.24 10.66
CA VAL A 81 -3.99 19.63 10.20
C VAL A 81 -3.77 21.15 10.21
N GLU A 82 -4.85 21.91 10.38
CA GLU A 82 -4.79 23.36 10.36
C GLU A 82 -4.08 23.90 11.61
N SER A 83 -3.11 24.80 11.39
CA SER A 83 -2.35 25.44 12.46
C SER A 83 -2.95 26.80 12.86
N ASP A 84 -3.70 27.44 11.96
CA ASP A 84 -4.43 28.66 12.26
C ASP A 84 -5.82 28.35 12.82
N LYS A 85 -5.94 28.45 14.15
CA LYS A 85 -7.18 28.26 14.91
C LYS A 85 -8.40 29.01 14.35
N SER A 86 -8.20 30.16 13.69
CA SER A 86 -9.30 30.98 13.18
C SER A 86 -10.06 30.30 12.03
N LYS A 87 -9.41 29.32 11.39
CA LYS A 87 -9.93 28.54 10.27
C LYS A 87 -10.53 27.21 10.70
N VAL A 88 -10.17 26.74 11.90
CA VAL A 88 -10.64 25.47 12.45
C VAL A 88 -12.13 25.54 12.77
N LYS A 89 -12.91 24.60 12.23
CA LYS A 89 -14.35 24.51 12.41
C LYS A 89 -14.77 23.27 13.20
N ASP A 90 -15.80 23.43 14.02
CA ASP A 90 -16.50 22.31 14.65
C ASP A 90 -17.57 21.69 13.72
N GLN A 91 -18.18 20.59 14.16
CA GLN A 91 -19.24 19.86 13.45
C GLN A 91 -20.46 20.73 13.08
N ASN A 92 -20.63 21.91 13.69
CA ASN A 92 -21.70 22.86 13.42
C ASN A 92 -21.26 23.98 12.46
N GLY A 93 -20.00 23.98 12.01
CA GLY A 93 -19.39 25.01 11.17
C GLY A 93 -18.99 26.29 11.92
N ALA A 94 -19.04 26.28 13.25
CA ALA A 94 -18.59 27.40 14.06
C ALA A 94 -17.06 27.36 14.21
N THR A 95 -16.41 28.53 14.31
CA THR A 95 -14.98 28.58 14.65
C THR A 95 -14.80 28.12 16.08
N VAL A 96 -13.83 27.23 16.32
CA VAL A 96 -13.54 26.73 17.67
C VAL A 96 -12.98 27.83 18.59
N SER A 97 -13.27 27.71 19.88
CA SER A 97 -12.74 28.59 20.91
C SER A 97 -11.22 28.45 20.99
N ALA A 98 -10.53 29.59 21.00
CA ALA A 98 -9.07 29.65 21.03
C ALA A 98 -8.44 29.20 22.35
N THR A 99 -9.22 29.15 23.44
CA THR A 99 -8.72 28.77 24.77
C THR A 99 -8.69 27.26 24.94
N ASP A 100 -9.59 26.56 24.26
CA ASP A 100 -9.82 25.13 24.48
C ASP A 100 -9.08 24.26 23.44
N TRP A 101 -8.69 24.84 22.30
CA TRP A 101 -8.02 24.14 21.20
C TRP A 101 -6.48 24.13 21.35
N HIS A 102 -5.87 22.94 21.26
CA HIS A 102 -4.40 22.76 21.34
C HIS A 102 -3.77 22.13 20.08
N GLY A 103 -4.46 22.19 18.94
CA GLY A 103 -3.97 21.61 17.68
C GLY A 103 -2.74 22.31 17.09
N PRO A 104 -2.25 21.86 15.91
CA PRO A 104 -2.84 20.82 15.07
C PRO A 104 -2.71 19.41 15.69
N TYR A 105 -3.65 18.52 15.34
CA TYR A 105 -3.71 17.15 15.85
C TYR A 105 -3.14 16.13 14.86
N LEU A 106 -2.88 16.54 13.61
CA LEU A 106 -2.24 15.75 12.55
C LEU A 106 -1.22 16.62 11.81
N ASP A 107 -0.12 16.00 11.36
CA ASP A 107 0.91 16.70 10.57
C ASP A 107 0.49 16.92 9.11
N SER A 108 -0.32 16.01 8.56
CA SER A 108 -0.81 16.06 7.19
C SER A 108 -2.09 15.26 7.01
N VAL A 109 -2.87 15.58 5.97
CA VAL A 109 -4.06 14.81 5.63
C VAL A 109 -3.66 13.40 5.22
N ILE A 110 -4.29 12.42 5.86
CA ILE A 110 -3.99 11.01 5.64
C ILE A 110 -4.70 10.55 4.36
N ILE A 111 -3.92 9.96 3.47
CA ILE A 111 -4.42 9.33 2.23
C ILE A 111 -4.50 7.84 2.46
N ASP A 112 -5.63 7.25 2.10
CA ASP A 112 -5.87 5.82 2.14
C ASP A 112 -4.86 5.09 1.23
N PRO A 113 -3.97 4.25 1.77
CA PRO A 113 -2.93 3.58 0.99
C PRO A 113 -3.48 2.47 0.07
N VAL A 114 -4.72 2.03 0.28
CA VAL A 114 -5.41 1.04 -0.55
C VAL A 114 -6.08 1.71 -1.74
N SER A 115 -6.87 2.77 -1.49
CA SER A 115 -7.64 3.45 -2.53
C SER A 115 -6.87 4.55 -3.27
N GLY A 116 -5.89 5.17 -2.60
CA GLY A 116 -5.17 6.37 -3.07
C GLY A 116 -5.92 7.69 -2.85
N ASN A 117 -7.09 7.67 -2.21
CA ASN A 117 -7.92 8.86 -1.94
C ASN A 117 -7.92 9.21 -0.45
N GLU A 118 -8.44 10.37 -0.07
CA GLU A 118 -8.64 10.71 1.35
C GLU A 118 -9.54 9.68 2.06
N LEU A 119 -9.38 9.56 3.39
CA LEU A 119 -10.28 8.77 4.23
C LEU A 119 -11.68 9.38 4.26
N VAL A 120 -12.70 8.54 4.46
CA VAL A 120 -14.10 9.00 4.56
C VAL A 120 -14.38 9.36 6.00
N TYR A 121 -14.77 10.61 6.25
CA TYR A 121 -15.06 11.15 7.57
C TYR A 121 -16.51 11.63 7.67
N ASP A 122 -17.19 11.27 8.76
CA ASP A 122 -18.52 11.75 9.13
C ASP A 122 -18.43 12.60 10.39
N ASN A 123 -18.62 13.92 10.21
CA ASN A 123 -18.55 14.93 11.26
C ASN A 123 -19.66 14.82 12.30
N ASN A 124 -20.79 14.17 11.99
CA ASN A 124 -21.89 14.02 12.94
C ASN A 124 -21.60 12.96 13.99
N THR A 125 -20.85 11.93 13.60
CA THR A 125 -20.53 10.77 14.45
C THR A 125 -19.07 10.74 14.90
N GLY A 126 -18.21 11.56 14.29
CA GLY A 126 -16.76 11.50 14.46
C GLY A 126 -16.14 10.23 13.85
N LYS A 127 -16.91 9.48 13.07
CA LYS A 127 -16.47 8.21 12.49
C LYS A 127 -15.59 8.48 11.27
N ILE A 128 -14.44 7.82 11.22
CA ILE A 128 -13.56 7.80 10.05
C ILE A 128 -13.36 6.37 9.58
N THR A 129 -13.49 6.15 8.27
CA THR A 129 -13.38 4.84 7.60
C THR A 129 -12.51 4.93 6.34
N SER A 130 -12.09 3.78 5.84
CA SER A 130 -11.41 3.69 4.54
C SER A 130 -12.30 4.17 3.40
N SER A 131 -11.69 4.76 2.37
CA SER A 131 -12.33 5.10 1.10
C SER A 131 -12.20 4.00 0.04
N ALA A 132 -11.51 2.91 0.36
CA ALA A 132 -11.39 1.76 -0.53
C ALA A 132 -12.73 1.04 -0.71
N THR A 133 -12.96 0.56 -1.93
CA THR A 133 -14.11 -0.29 -2.26
C THR A 133 -13.72 -1.76 -2.19
N GLY A 134 -14.66 -2.62 -1.82
CA GLY A 134 -14.45 -4.06 -1.74
C GLY A 134 -14.02 -4.51 -0.34
N ASN A 135 -13.35 -5.65 -0.30
CA ASN A 135 -13.04 -6.36 0.94
C ASN A 135 -11.53 -6.47 1.13
N GLY A 136 -11.10 -6.40 2.39
CA GLY A 136 -9.73 -6.70 2.77
C GLY A 136 -9.41 -8.19 2.69
N LEU A 137 -8.15 -8.53 2.93
CA LEU A 137 -7.61 -9.89 2.93
C LEU A 137 -8.28 -10.78 3.99
N ASP A 138 -8.91 -10.19 5.00
CA ASP A 138 -9.70 -10.86 6.04
C ASP A 138 -11.18 -11.06 5.64
N GLY A 139 -11.58 -10.63 4.44
CA GLY A 139 -12.94 -10.75 3.92
C GLY A 139 -13.90 -9.68 4.43
N THR A 140 -13.47 -8.78 5.32
CA THR A 140 -14.31 -7.68 5.81
C THR A 140 -14.27 -6.49 4.85
N ALA A 141 -15.38 -5.78 4.70
CA ALA A 141 -15.45 -4.65 3.77
C ALA A 141 -14.64 -3.46 4.29
N TYR A 142 -13.87 -2.80 3.43
CA TYR A 142 -13.01 -1.69 3.85
C TYR A 142 -13.78 -0.51 4.48
N ASN A 143 -14.99 -0.24 4.01
CA ASN A 143 -15.85 0.81 4.54
C ASN A 143 -16.37 0.54 5.97
N THR A 144 -16.10 -0.63 6.55
CA THR A 144 -16.40 -0.92 7.96
C THR A 144 -15.18 -0.77 8.87
N TRP A 145 -13.99 -0.58 8.30
CA TRP A 145 -12.73 -0.49 9.04
C TRP A 145 -12.55 0.81 9.79
#